data_AF-A0A955MCR3-F1
#
_entry.id   AF-A0A955MCR3-F1
#
_cell.length_a   1.000
_cell.length_b   1.000
_cell.length_c   1.000
_cell.angle_alpha   90.00
_cell.angle_beta   90.00
_cell.angle_gamma   90.00
#
_symmetry.space_group_name_H-M   'P 1'
#
loop_
_entity.id
_entity.type
_entity.pdbx_description
1 polymer ?
#
loop_
_entity_poly.entity_id
_entity_poly.type
_entity_poly.pdbx_seq_one_letter_code
_entity_poly.pdbx_strand_id
1 'polypeptide(L)'
;MKKQSNKKGFTLIEVLVVLIIIGVIVALILPNVLDAINQSNEKECASNIRTINTAAQLCFTNTRNWTQCDSQAELTAALPNGAAAPLASWPICPFGVAYTIPAAANPGTGTEVATAAHFATWPPVDANGSVPHQ
;
A
#
# COMPACT_ATOMS: atom_id res chain seq x y z
N MET A 1 -4.76 -64.01 -20.11
CA MET A 1 -4.06 -63.14 -21.08
C MET A 1 -3.68 -61.85 -20.37
N LYS A 2 -2.38 -61.54 -20.20
CA LYS A 2 -1.89 -60.38 -19.45
C LYS A 2 -1.84 -59.16 -20.37
N LYS A 3 -2.71 -58.17 -20.13
CA LYS A 3 -2.81 -56.92 -20.89
C LYS A 3 -1.58 -56.05 -20.57
N GLN A 4 -0.63 -55.94 -21.49
CA GLN A 4 0.51 -55.03 -21.33
C GLN A 4 0.00 -53.59 -21.36
N SER A 5 0.22 -52.85 -20.27
CA SER A 5 -0.07 -51.42 -20.21
C SER A 5 0.98 -50.68 -21.04
N ASN A 6 0.56 -50.12 -22.18
CA ASN A 6 1.34 -49.18 -22.96
C ASN A 6 1.60 -47.92 -22.13
N LYS A 7 2.74 -47.86 -21.45
CA LYS A 7 3.21 -46.63 -20.81
C LYS A 7 3.73 -45.71 -21.92
N LYS A 8 2.88 -44.77 -22.36
CA LYS A 8 3.31 -43.66 -23.22
C LYS A 8 4.23 -42.75 -22.39
N GLY A 9 5.48 -42.63 -22.80
CA GLY A 9 6.43 -41.67 -22.23
C GLY A 9 6.19 -40.28 -22.80
N PHE A 10 6.29 -39.25 -21.96
CA PHE A 10 6.28 -37.86 -22.38
C PHE A 10 7.55 -37.60 -23.19
N THR A 11 7.44 -37.04 -24.39
CA THR A 11 8.64 -36.79 -25.19
C THR A 11 9.36 -35.55 -24.66
N LEU A 12 10.70 -35.58 -24.62
CA LEU A 12 11.49 -34.46 -24.11
C LEU A 12 11.23 -33.17 -24.93
N ILE A 13 10.96 -33.35 -26.23
CA ILE A 13 10.61 -32.25 -27.14
C ILE A 13 9.24 -31.63 -26.84
N GLU A 14 8.29 -32.40 -26.33
CA GLU A 14 6.96 -31.94 -25.96
C GLU A 14 6.99 -31.06 -24.71
N VAL A 15 7.90 -31.32 -23.76
CA VAL A 15 8.16 -30.37 -22.65
C VAL A 15 8.94 -29.15 -23.14
N LEU A 16 9.91 -29.34 -24.05
CA LEU A 16 10.78 -28.28 -24.56
C LEU A 16 9.98 -27.17 -25.24
N VAL A 17 9.10 -27.52 -26.19
CA VAL A 17 8.30 -26.54 -26.93
C VAL A 17 7.35 -25.79 -25.99
N VAL A 18 6.78 -26.46 -25.00
CA VAL A 18 5.88 -25.84 -24.02
C VAL A 18 6.62 -24.79 -23.18
N LEU A 19 7.82 -25.11 -22.69
CA LEU A 19 8.62 -24.15 -21.91
C LEU A 19 9.05 -22.93 -22.74
N ILE A 20 9.33 -23.12 -24.04
CA ILE A 20 9.64 -22.01 -24.95
C ILE A 20 8.44 -21.07 -25.07
N ILE A 21 7.23 -21.61 -25.28
CA ILE A 21 6.01 -20.78 -25.42
C ILE A 21 5.70 -20.05 -24.10
N ILE A 22 5.76 -20.74 -22.96
CA ILE A 22 5.56 -20.12 -21.63
C ILE A 22 6.61 -19.03 -21.40
N GLY A 23 7.88 -19.28 -21.77
CA GLY A 23 8.97 -18.32 -21.62
C GLY A 23 8.73 -17.03 -22.41
N VAL A 24 8.26 -17.12 -23.66
CA VAL A 24 7.93 -15.95 -24.48
C VAL A 24 6.78 -15.15 -23.87
N ILE A 25 5.74 -15.81 -23.36
CA ILE A 25 4.58 -15.15 -22.73
C ILE A 25 5.01 -14.41 -21.45
N VAL A 26 5.77 -15.08 -20.57
CA VAL A 26 6.23 -14.49 -19.31
C VAL A 26 7.15 -13.29 -19.57
N ALA A 27 8.03 -13.36 -20.57
CA ALA A 27 8.94 -12.26 -20.91
C ALA A 27 8.21 -10.96 -21.27
N LEU A 28 7.04 -11.05 -21.91
CA LEU A 28 6.23 -9.88 -22.27
C LEU A 28 5.38 -9.36 -21.09
N ILE A 29 4.92 -10.26 -20.23
CA ILE A 29 3.99 -9.92 -19.14
C ILE A 29 4.72 -9.40 -17.90
N LEU A 30 5.88 -9.97 -17.58
CA LEU A 30 6.60 -9.70 -16.33
C LEU A 30 6.88 -8.21 -16.07
N PRO A 31 7.37 -7.37 -17.01
CA PRO A 31 7.63 -5.96 -16.72
C PRO A 31 6.36 -5.22 -16.28
N ASN A 32 5.24 -5.46 -16.97
CA ASN A 32 3.95 -4.84 -16.64
C ASN A 32 3.42 -5.29 -15.27
N VAL A 33 3.68 -6.54 -14.88
CA VAL A 33 3.26 -7.07 -13.57
C VAL A 33 4.07 -6.42 -12.44
N LEU A 34 5.37 -6.19 -12.63
CA LEU A 34 6.20 -5.51 -11.64
C LEU A 34 5.73 -4.06 -11.42
N ASP A 35 5.41 -3.35 -12.49
CA ASP A 35 4.86 -1.98 -12.39
C ASP A 35 3.49 -1.96 -11.71
N ALA A 36 2.62 -2.94 -12.02
CA ALA A 36 1.32 -3.07 -11.38
C ALA A 36 1.44 -3.34 -9.87
N ILE A 37 2.41 -4.15 -9.45
CA ILE A 37 2.70 -4.40 -8.03
C ILE A 37 3.18 -3.11 -7.34
N ASN A 38 4.11 -2.37 -7.96
CA ASN A 38 4.58 -1.10 -7.41
C ASN A 38 3.43 -0.11 -7.26
N GLN A 39 2.58 0.04 -8.28
CA GLN A 39 1.41 0.92 -8.22
C GLN A 39 0.40 0.46 -7.15
N SER A 40 0.24 -0.85 -6.94
CA SER A 40 -0.60 -1.39 -5.86
C SER A 40 -0.05 -1.01 -4.49
N ASN A 41 1.26 -1.16 -4.29
CA ASN A 41 1.93 -0.79 -3.04
C ASN A 41 1.81 0.71 -2.75
N GLU A 42 1.95 1.56 -3.78
CA GLU A 42 1.75 3.01 -3.68
C GLU A 42 0.32 3.36 -3.28
N LYS A 43 -0.67 2.73 -3.93
CA LYS A 43 -2.09 2.91 -3.60
C LYS A 43 -2.40 2.48 -2.17
N GLU A 44 -1.77 1.42 -1.68
CA GLU A 44 -1.91 0.97 -0.30
C GLU A 44 -1.34 2.00 0.68
N CYS A 45 -0.14 2.52 0.44
CA CYS A 45 0.42 3.57 1.31
C CYS A 45 -0.42 4.85 1.28
N ALA A 46 -0.90 5.27 0.10
CA ALA A 46 -1.80 6.40 -0.03
C ALA A 46 -3.15 6.19 0.67
N SER A 47 -3.69 4.97 0.63
CA SER A 47 -4.91 4.62 1.36
C SER A 47 -4.71 4.73 2.88
N ASN A 48 -3.57 4.26 3.38
CA ASN A 48 -3.23 4.38 4.79
C ASN A 48 -3.12 5.85 5.23
N ILE A 49 -2.52 6.71 4.40
CA ILE A 49 -2.46 8.17 4.65
C ILE A 49 -3.86 8.78 4.73
N ARG A 50 -4.77 8.42 3.82
CA ARG A 50 -6.17 8.91 3.86
C ARG A 50 -6.86 8.50 5.17
N THR A 51 -6.65 7.28 5.62
CA THR A 51 -7.17 6.78 6.91
C THR A 51 -6.62 7.60 8.08
N ILE A 52 -5.31 7.85 8.12
CA ILE A 52 -4.66 8.64 9.17
C ILE A 52 -5.16 10.10 9.15
N ASN A 53 -5.25 10.73 7.98
CA ASN A 53 -5.76 12.08 7.82
C ASN A 53 -7.20 12.23 8.29
N THR A 54 -8.06 11.25 7.96
CA THR A 54 -9.46 11.23 8.42
C THR A 54 -9.54 11.17 9.95
N ALA A 55 -8.70 10.34 10.57
CA ALA A 55 -8.62 10.26 12.03
C ALA A 55 -8.09 11.56 12.66
N ALA A 56 -7.09 12.20 12.04
CA ALA A 56 -6.55 13.48 12.51
C ALA A 56 -7.58 14.62 12.42
N GLN A 57 -8.35 14.70 11.33
CA GLN A 57 -9.46 15.66 11.19
C GLN A 57 -10.55 15.43 12.23
N LEU A 58 -10.87 14.16 12.51
CA LEU A 58 -11.83 13.82 13.56
C LEU A 58 -11.29 14.19 14.95
N CYS A 59 -10.02 13.92 15.22
CA CYS A 59 -9.35 14.34 16.45
C CYS A 59 -9.45 15.84 16.66
N PHE A 60 -9.11 16.64 15.65
CA PHE A 60 -9.25 18.09 15.72
C PHE A 60 -10.70 18.56 15.91
N THR A 61 -11.67 17.87 15.30
CA THR A 61 -13.09 18.20 15.51
C THR A 61 -13.48 18.07 16.98
N ASN A 62 -12.89 17.10 17.69
CA ASN A 62 -13.15 16.84 19.11
C ASN A 62 -12.32 17.75 20.04
N THR A 63 -11.02 17.94 19.77
CA THR A 63 -10.08 18.64 20.67
C THR A 63 -9.92 20.12 20.35
N ARG A 64 -10.22 20.54 19.11
CA ARG A 64 -9.92 21.87 18.55
C ARG A 64 -8.44 22.26 18.63
N ASN A 65 -7.54 21.29 18.82
CA ASN A 65 -6.11 21.52 18.98
C ASN A 65 -5.29 20.42 18.28
N TRP A 66 -4.44 20.83 17.34
CA TRP A 66 -3.57 19.92 16.58
C TRP A 66 -2.43 19.32 17.41
N THR A 67 -2.01 19.97 18.49
CA THR A 67 -0.96 19.44 19.38
C THR A 67 -1.44 18.27 20.24
N GLN A 68 -2.71 17.88 20.08
CA GLN A 68 -3.32 16.72 20.76
C GLN A 68 -3.77 15.67 19.73
N CYS A 69 -3.22 15.73 18.52
CA CYS A 69 -3.55 14.85 17.40
C CYS A 69 -2.28 14.40 16.66
N ASP A 70 -1.16 14.27 17.40
CA ASP A 70 0.15 13.94 16.84
C ASP A 70 0.62 12.53 17.22
N SER A 71 -0.09 11.86 18.11
CA SER A 71 0.17 10.48 18.51
C SER A 71 -0.92 9.52 18.06
N GLN A 72 -0.53 8.26 17.89
CA GLN A 72 -1.45 7.18 17.55
C GLN A 72 -2.59 7.02 18.59
N ALA A 73 -2.26 7.18 19.88
CA ALA A 73 -3.20 7.03 20.97
C ALA A 73 -4.31 8.09 20.89
N GLU A 74 -3.95 9.34 20.60
CA GLU A 74 -4.89 10.44 20.45
C GLU A 74 -5.79 10.26 19.23
N LEU A 75 -5.22 9.86 18.09
CA LEU A 75 -6.01 9.57 16.89
C LEU A 75 -6.99 8.43 17.13
N THR A 76 -6.55 7.37 17.78
CA THR A 76 -7.40 6.20 18.10
C THR A 76 -8.53 6.58 19.06
N ALA A 77 -8.23 7.44 20.05
CA ALA A 77 -9.22 7.94 20.99
C ALA A 77 -10.28 8.85 20.34
N ALA A 78 -9.97 9.45 19.18
CA ALA A 78 -10.90 10.30 18.46
C ALA A 78 -11.94 9.53 17.62
N LEU A 79 -11.70 8.25 17.30
CA LEU A 79 -12.62 7.47 16.47
C LEU A 79 -13.98 7.23 17.13
N PRO A 80 -15.08 7.23 16.36
CA PRO A 80 -16.41 7.00 16.91
C PRO A 80 -16.52 5.59 17.49
N ASN A 81 -17.24 5.43 18.59
CA ASN A 81 -17.58 4.14 19.20
C ASN A 81 -16.37 3.28 19.63
N GLY A 82 -15.20 3.88 19.87
CA GLY A 82 -14.01 3.13 20.26
C GLY A 82 -13.50 2.20 19.17
N ALA A 83 -13.79 2.49 17.90
CA ALA A 83 -13.28 1.75 16.76
C ALA A 83 -11.75 1.93 16.67
N ALA A 84 -11.00 1.06 17.36
CA ALA A 84 -9.55 1.02 17.27
C ALA A 84 -9.07 0.43 15.93
N ALA A 85 -9.94 -0.23 15.17
CA ALA A 85 -9.56 -1.12 14.07
C ALA A 85 -8.68 -0.50 12.98
N PRO A 86 -8.89 0.73 12.48
CA PRO A 86 -8.03 1.25 11.41
C PRO A 86 -6.66 1.73 11.89
N LEU A 87 -6.46 1.98 13.19
CA LEU A 87 -5.24 2.58 13.75
C LEU A 87 -4.74 1.92 15.05
N ALA A 88 -5.18 0.69 15.37
CA ALA A 88 -4.75 -0.03 16.58
C ALA A 88 -3.22 -0.24 16.62
N SER A 89 -2.62 -0.38 15.44
CA SER A 89 -1.20 -0.26 15.16
C SER A 89 -1.02 0.75 14.01
N TRP A 90 0.14 1.42 13.93
CA TRP A 90 0.49 2.14 12.71
C TRP A 90 0.43 1.20 11.51
N PRO A 91 -0.30 1.56 10.44
CA PRO A 91 -0.25 0.79 9.20
C PRO A 91 1.20 0.68 8.70
N ILE A 92 1.51 -0.42 8.02
CA ILE A 92 2.83 -0.62 7.41
C ILE A 92 2.71 -0.25 5.94
N CYS A 93 3.58 0.62 5.43
CA CYS A 93 3.72 0.83 4.00
C CYS A 93 4.51 -0.36 3.41
N PRO A 94 4.06 -1.02 2.31
CA PRO A 94 4.81 -2.11 1.70
C PRO A 94 6.24 -1.77 1.29
N PHE A 95 6.59 -0.49 1.18
CA PHE A 95 7.95 0.00 0.97
C PHE A 95 8.84 0.02 2.23
N GLY A 96 8.33 -0.41 3.40
CA GLY A 96 9.12 -0.53 4.64
C GLY A 96 9.34 0.80 5.38
N VAL A 97 8.53 1.81 5.07
CA VAL A 97 8.66 3.17 5.62
C VAL A 97 7.55 3.45 6.62
N ALA A 98 7.90 4.11 7.73
CA ALA A 98 6.95 4.47 8.79
C ALA A 98 6.23 5.78 8.46
N TYR A 99 4.95 5.86 8.84
CA TYR A 99 4.15 7.10 8.84
C TYR A 99 4.51 7.97 10.05
N THR A 100 4.62 9.28 9.86
CA THR A 100 4.84 10.26 10.93
C THR A 100 3.83 11.39 10.82
N ILE A 101 3.38 11.92 11.95
CA ILE A 101 2.51 13.09 12.02
C ILE A 101 3.33 14.26 12.59
N PRO A 102 3.59 15.33 11.83
CA PRO A 102 4.24 16.50 12.39
C PRO A 102 3.29 17.18 13.41
N ALA A 103 3.79 17.49 14.61
CA ALA A 103 3.01 18.10 15.71
C ALA A 103 2.34 19.46 15.37
N ALA A 104 2.67 20.06 14.22
CA ALA A 104 2.09 21.31 13.72
C ALA A 104 1.36 21.14 12.37
N ALA A 105 1.15 19.92 11.89
CA ALA A 105 0.49 19.69 10.61
C ALA A 105 -1.01 19.97 10.74
N ASN A 106 -1.38 21.20 10.44
CA ASN A 106 -2.76 21.60 10.27
C ASN A 106 -3.15 21.27 8.80
N PRO A 107 -4.09 20.34 8.55
CA PRO A 107 -4.59 20.05 7.20
C PRO A 107 -5.28 21.27 6.56
N GLY A 108 -5.66 22.30 7.34
CA GLY A 108 -6.24 23.54 6.83
C GLY A 108 -5.25 24.48 6.13
N THR A 109 -3.93 24.23 6.22
CA THR A 109 -2.88 25.05 5.58
C THR A 109 -2.24 24.38 4.37
N GLY A 110 -2.76 23.24 3.91
CA GLY A 110 -2.22 22.51 2.75
C GLY A 110 -0.95 21.70 3.04
N THR A 111 -0.53 21.63 4.30
CA THR A 111 0.54 20.75 4.78
C THR A 111 -0.03 19.40 5.21
N GLU A 112 0.45 18.31 4.59
CA GLU A 112 -0.01 16.94 4.85
C GLU A 112 0.20 16.54 6.32
N VAL A 113 -0.80 15.87 6.91
CA VAL A 113 -0.81 15.51 8.34
C VAL A 113 -0.09 14.20 8.60
N ALA A 114 0.07 13.33 7.61
CA ALA A 114 0.91 12.13 7.73
C ALA A 114 1.93 12.11 6.60
N THR A 115 3.18 12.43 6.91
CA THR A 115 4.30 12.14 6.02
C THR A 115 4.88 10.81 6.46
N ALA A 116 4.80 9.77 5.64
CA ALA A 116 5.80 8.71 5.76
C ALA A 116 7.19 9.33 5.59
N ALA A 117 8.18 8.89 6.36
CA ALA A 117 9.57 9.38 6.24
C ALA A 117 10.14 9.27 4.80
N HIS A 118 9.46 8.53 3.91
CA HIS A 118 9.73 8.41 2.48
C HIS A 118 9.31 9.62 1.63
N PHE A 119 8.38 10.48 2.09
CA PHE A 119 7.95 11.68 1.34
C PHE A 119 8.92 12.86 1.46
N ALA A 120 10.04 12.70 2.19
CA ALA A 120 11.19 13.58 2.00
C ALA A 120 11.89 13.34 0.65
N THR A 121 11.66 12.18 0.01
CA THR A 121 12.33 11.75 -1.23
C THR A 121 11.38 11.40 -2.38
N TRP A 122 10.07 11.54 -2.18
CA TRP A 122 9.02 11.24 -3.16
C TRP A 122 8.01 12.41 -3.20
N PRO A 123 7.41 12.76 -4.35
CA PRO A 123 6.53 13.93 -4.41
C PRO A 123 5.39 13.80 -3.37
N PRO A 124 5.03 14.91 -2.69
CA PRO A 124 3.96 14.91 -1.70
C PRO A 124 2.68 14.37 -2.36
N VAL A 125 1.93 13.52 -1.64
CA VAL A 125 0.60 13.15 -2.13
C VAL A 125 -0.27 14.39 -2.02
N ASP A 126 -1.07 14.67 -3.04
CA ASP A 126 -1.96 15.82 -2.93
C ASP A 126 -2.99 15.59 -1.81
N ALA A 127 -3.79 16.61 -1.49
CA ALA A 127 -4.83 16.50 -0.46
C ALA A 127 -5.86 15.38 -0.71
N ASN A 128 -5.87 14.76 -1.91
CA ASN A 128 -6.71 13.62 -2.27
C ASN A 128 -6.01 12.25 -2.10
N GLY A 129 -4.76 12.24 -1.66
CA GLY A 129 -3.93 11.03 -1.59
C GLY A 129 -3.58 10.49 -2.97
N SER A 130 -3.54 11.35 -4.00
CA SER A 130 -3.00 11.02 -5.32
C SER A 130 -1.49 11.22 -5.29
N VAL A 131 -0.75 10.24 -5.78
CA VAL A 131 0.66 10.47 -6.09
C VAL A 131 0.77 11.19 -7.43
N PRO A 132 1.55 12.28 -7.57
CA PRO A 132 1.84 12.86 -8.88
C PRO A 132 2.66 11.87 -9.71
N HIS A 133 2.00 11.08 -10.54
CA HIS A 133 2.66 10.38 -11.63
C HIS A 133 2.80 11.36 -12.81
N GLN A 134 4.03 11.64 -13.20
CA GLN A 134 4.34 12.08 -14.57
C GLN A 134 4.11 10.90 -15.51
#